data_AF-R6CNK6-F1
#
_entry.id   AF-R6CNK6-F1
#
_cell.length_a   1.000
_cell.length_b   1.000
_cell.length_c   1.000
_cell.angle_alpha   90.00
_cell.angle_beta   90.00
_cell.angle_gamma   90.00
#
_symmetry.space_group_name_H-M   'P 1'
#
loop_
_entity.id
_entity.type
_entity.pdbx_description
1 polymer ?
#
loop_
_entity_poly.entity_id
_entity_poly.type
_entity_poly.pdbx_seq_one_letter_code
_entity_poly.pdbx_strand_id
1 'polypeptide(L)'
;MLSGRRETREKPSVTKNAAREALLKLFGEGESVELSAVEELAEELGCSKRTMYNVKNELGIQNVTTGFSTEKKTYWLLPEVSKKEFLARVEAADNFAHS
;
A
#
# COMPACT_ATOMS: atom_id res chain seq x y z
N MET A 1 -10.19 33.97 -15.97
CA MET A 1 -9.49 33.13 -14.97
C MET A 1 -10.50 32.63 -13.96
N LEU A 2 -10.93 31.37 -14.03
CA LEU A 2 -11.84 30.78 -13.04
C LEU A 2 -11.01 29.96 -12.05
N SER A 3 -10.48 30.63 -11.04
CA SER A 3 -9.84 29.99 -9.88
C SER A 3 -10.95 29.48 -8.96
N GLY A 4 -11.54 28.34 -9.31
CA GLY A 4 -12.47 27.62 -8.45
C GLY A 4 -11.71 26.96 -7.31
N ARG A 5 -11.47 27.70 -6.22
CA ARG A 5 -11.08 27.12 -4.93
C ARG A 5 -12.22 26.20 -4.51
N ARG A 6 -12.05 24.89 -4.72
CA ARG A 6 -12.94 23.86 -4.17
C ARG A 6 -12.89 24.01 -2.66
N GLU A 7 -14.02 24.41 -2.10
CA GLU A 7 -14.29 24.33 -0.67
C GLU A 7 -13.85 22.96 -0.15
N THR A 8 -13.02 23.03 0.88
CA THR A 8 -12.54 21.91 1.68
C THR A 8 -13.71 21.02 2.07
N ARG A 9 -13.82 19.85 1.44
CA ARG A 9 -14.75 18.81 1.86
C ARG A 9 -14.26 18.28 3.22
N GLU A 10 -14.79 18.85 4.30
CA GLU A 10 -14.47 18.47 5.69
C GLU A 10 -14.94 17.05 6.05
N LYS A 11 -15.79 16.42 5.22
CA LYS A 11 -16.18 15.02 5.40
C LYS A 11 -15.18 14.12 4.69
N PRO A 12 -14.54 13.15 5.37
CA PRO A 12 -13.77 12.12 4.69
C PRO A 12 -14.69 11.46 3.65
N SER A 13 -14.20 11.30 2.42
CA SER A 13 -14.99 10.60 1.40
C SER A 13 -15.33 9.23 1.96
N VAL A 14 -16.60 8.82 1.90
CA VAL A 14 -17.02 7.47 2.34
C VAL A 14 -16.14 6.40 1.69
N THR A 15 -15.73 6.63 0.44
CA THR A 15 -14.75 5.85 -0.33
C THR A 15 -13.38 5.71 0.36
N LYS A 16 -12.91 6.73 1.07
CA LYS A 16 -11.61 6.73 1.73
C LYS A 16 -11.65 5.92 3.03
N ASN A 17 -12.74 6.03 3.79
CA ASN A 17 -12.94 5.19 4.97
C ASN A 17 -13.09 3.72 4.57
N ALA A 18 -13.89 3.44 3.53
CA ALA A 18 -14.01 2.09 2.97
C ALA A 18 -12.67 1.56 2.45
N ALA A 19 -11.91 2.36 1.71
CA ALA A 19 -10.56 1.99 1.26
C ALA A 19 -9.59 1.74 2.43
N ARG A 20 -9.69 2.52 3.52
CA ARG A 20 -8.91 2.31 4.74
C ARG A 20 -9.24 0.98 5.40
N GLU A 21 -10.51 0.69 5.62
CA GLU A 21 -10.95 -0.57 6.25
C GLU A 21 -10.58 -1.77 5.38
N ALA A 22 -10.80 -1.67 4.07
CA ALA A 22 -10.44 -2.71 3.13
C ALA A 22 -8.92 -2.95 3.07
N LEU A 23 -8.12 -1.87 3.08
CA LEU A 23 -6.66 -1.99 3.11
C LEU A 23 -6.20 -2.66 4.41
N LEU A 24 -6.74 -2.25 5.57
CA LEU A 24 -6.42 -2.90 6.85
C LEU A 24 -6.83 -4.38 6.86
N LYS A 25 -7.96 -4.72 6.23
CA LYS A 25 -8.38 -6.11 6.06
C LYS A 25 -7.45 -6.89 5.12
N LEU A 26 -6.90 -6.25 4.08
CA LEU A 26 -5.92 -6.84 3.17
C LEU A 26 -4.59 -7.16 3.90
N PHE A 27 -4.16 -6.29 4.81
CA PHE A 27 -3.07 -6.61 5.72
C PHE A 27 -3.45 -7.78 6.63
N GLY A 28 -4.66 -7.78 7.19
CA GLY A 28 -5.12 -8.84 8.07
C GLY A 28 -4.22 -8.98 9.30
N GLU A 29 -3.66 -10.19 9.51
CA GLU A 29 -2.63 -10.45 10.53
C GLU A 29 -1.20 -10.33 9.97
N GLY A 30 -1.07 -9.98 8.69
CA GLY A 30 0.20 -9.82 7.99
C GLY A 30 0.86 -8.46 8.19
N GLU A 31 2.17 -8.45 8.01
CA GLU A 31 3.03 -7.26 8.19
C GLU A 31 3.16 -6.41 6.92
N SER A 32 2.91 -7.01 5.75
CA SER A 32 3.13 -6.42 4.43
C SER A 32 2.12 -6.92 3.41
N VAL A 33 1.80 -6.09 2.41
CA VAL A 33 0.99 -6.48 1.24
C VAL A 33 1.69 -6.06 -0.05
N GLU A 34 1.53 -6.82 -1.13
CA GLU A 34 2.05 -6.45 -2.45
C GLU A 34 1.25 -5.29 -3.06
N LEU A 35 1.93 -4.41 -3.79
CA LEU A 35 1.28 -3.30 -4.48
C LEU A 35 0.26 -3.80 -5.52
N SER A 36 0.52 -4.94 -6.17
CA SER A 36 -0.45 -5.61 -7.07
C SER A 36 -1.77 -5.89 -6.37
N ALA A 37 -1.74 -6.51 -5.18
CA ALA A 37 -2.93 -6.81 -4.40
C ALA A 37 -3.67 -5.53 -3.95
N VAL A 38 -2.94 -4.45 -3.67
CA VAL A 38 -3.55 -3.14 -3.36
C VAL A 38 -4.22 -2.54 -4.60
N GLU A 39 -3.64 -2.71 -5.79
CA GLU A 39 -4.23 -2.23 -7.03
C GLU A 39 -5.50 -3.00 -7.40
N GLU A 40 -5.48 -4.34 -7.26
CA GLU A 40 -6.67 -5.18 -7.42
C GLU A 40 -7.78 -4.76 -6.45
N LEU A 41 -7.46 -4.57 -5.17
CA LEU A 41 -8.41 -4.08 -4.18
C LEU A 41 -8.98 -2.70 -4.56
N ALA A 42 -8.16 -1.82 -5.16
CA ALA A 42 -8.61 -0.52 -5.60
C ALA A 42 -9.62 -0.61 -6.74
N GLU A 43 -9.39 -1.52 -7.69
CA GLU A 43 -10.30 -1.81 -8.81
C GLU A 43 -11.62 -2.41 -8.32
N GLU A 44 -11.57 -3.40 -7.42
CA GLU A 44 -12.77 -4.02 -6.83
C GLU A 44 -13.65 -3.01 -6.09
N LEU A 45 -13.02 -2.07 -5.36
CA LEU A 45 -13.72 -1.00 -4.65
C LEU A 45 -14.14 0.16 -5.56
N GLY A 46 -13.77 0.14 -6.84
CA GLY A 46 -14.01 1.24 -7.78
C GLY A 46 -13.35 2.56 -7.34
N CYS A 47 -12.20 2.48 -6.65
CA CYS A 47 -11.52 3.64 -6.09
C CYS A 47 -10.21 3.97 -6.83
N SER A 48 -9.88 5.25 -6.89
CA SER A 48 -8.65 5.68 -7.57
C SER A 48 -7.39 5.24 -6.82
N LYS A 49 -6.31 4.93 -7.55
CA LYS A 49 -4.97 4.72 -6.96
C LYS A 49 -4.58 5.85 -6.00
N ARG A 50 -4.90 7.11 -6.36
CA ARG A 50 -4.66 8.29 -5.50
C ARG A 50 -5.32 8.17 -4.12
N THR A 51 -6.50 7.58 -4.04
CA THR A 51 -7.20 7.32 -2.76
C THR A 51 -6.39 6.35 -1.91
N MET A 52 -5.93 5.23 -2.49
CA MET A 52 -5.11 4.25 -1.78
C MET A 52 -3.79 4.86 -1.27
N TYR A 53 -3.10 5.65 -2.10
CA TYR A 53 -1.87 6.33 -1.67
C TYR A 53 -2.11 7.39 -0.57
N ASN A 54 -3.26 8.05 -0.56
CA ASN A 54 -3.62 8.95 0.54
C ASN A 54 -3.85 8.17 1.84
N VAL A 55 -4.57 7.06 1.78
CA VAL A 55 -4.79 6.17 2.94
C VAL A 55 -3.47 5.61 3.46
N LYS A 56 -2.59 5.16 2.55
CA LYS A 56 -1.22 4.73 2.88
C LYS A 56 -0.49 5.77 3.71
N ASN A 57 -0.50 7.02 3.27
CA ASN A 57 0.19 8.11 3.97
C ASN A 57 -0.42 8.39 5.35
N GLU A 58 -1.74 8.30 5.49
CA GLU A 58 -2.41 8.47 6.78
C GLU A 58 -2.11 7.35 7.77
N LEU A 59 -1.97 6.12 7.27
CA LEU A 59 -1.61 4.97 8.09
C LEU A 59 -0.11 4.87 8.37
N GLY A 60 0.71 5.79 7.84
CA GLY A 60 2.17 5.73 7.97
C GLY A 60 2.80 4.53 7.25
N ILE A 61 2.08 3.90 6.32
CA ILE A 61 2.54 2.70 5.61
C ILE A 61 3.74 3.06 4.72
N GLN A 62 4.79 2.26 4.87
CA GLN A 62 6.05 2.40 4.16
C GLN A 62 5.97 1.74 2.78
N ASN A 63 6.79 2.21 1.84
CA ASN A 63 6.95 1.56 0.54
C ASN A 63 8.32 0.88 0.49
N VAL A 64 8.32 -0.40 0.16
CA VAL A 64 9.53 -1.23 0.10
C VAL A 64 9.52 -1.97 -1.23
N THR A 65 10.52 -1.71 -2.06
CA THR A 65 10.74 -2.47 -3.30
C THR A 65 11.90 -3.43 -3.08
N THR A 66 11.74 -4.66 -3.57
CA THR A 66 12.74 -5.73 -3.55
C THR A 66 12.88 -6.34 -4.96
N GLY A 67 13.96 -7.06 -5.18
CA GLY A 67 14.28 -7.69 -6.47
C GLY A 67 15.15 -6.83 -7.39
N PHE A 68 15.75 -7.48 -8.38
CA PHE A 68 16.62 -6.85 -9.37
C PHE A 68 15.98 -6.86 -10.76
N SER A 69 16.19 -5.77 -11.50
CA SER A 69 15.79 -5.63 -12.90
C SER A 69 14.31 -5.98 -13.17
N THR A 70 14.03 -7.15 -13.75
CA THR A 70 12.73 -7.59 -14.28
C THR A 70 11.78 -8.15 -13.23
N GLU A 71 12.27 -8.53 -12.05
CA GLU A 71 11.46 -9.17 -10.99
C GLU A 71 11.25 -8.24 -9.79
N LYS A 72 11.22 -6.93 -10.04
CA LYS A 72 10.99 -5.93 -8.99
C LYS A 72 9.57 -6.06 -8.45
N LYS A 73 9.46 -6.41 -7.17
CA LYS A 73 8.21 -6.43 -6.43
C LYS A 73 8.17 -5.29 -5.45
N THR A 74 7.03 -4.61 -5.37
CA THR A 74 6.81 -3.50 -4.44
C THR A 74 5.82 -3.91 -3.39
N TYR A 75 6.16 -3.69 -2.13
CA TYR A 75 5.41 -4.03 -0.94
C TYR A 75 5.06 -2.75 -0.17
N TRP A 76 3.87 -2.76 0.39
CA TRP A 76 3.41 -1.80 1.38
C TRP A 76 3.58 -2.44 2.75
N LEU A 77 4.39 -1.81 3.59
CA LEU A 77 4.83 -2.35 4.87
C LEU A 77 4.24 -1.52 6.01
N LEU A 78 3.71 -2.17 7.05
CA LEU A 78 3.21 -1.48 8.23
C LEU A 78 4.32 -0.64 8.89
N PRO A 79 3.98 0.50 9.52
CA PRO A 79 4.97 1.37 10.17
C PRO A 79 5.72 0.70 11.31
N GLU A 80 5.12 -0.29 11.97
CA GLU A 80 5.70 -1.02 13.10
C GLU A 80 6.79 -2.00 12.67
N VAL A 81 6.83 -2.35 11.38
CA VAL A 81 7.73 -3.38 10.87
C VAL A 81 9.02 -2.73 10.37
N SER A 82 10.15 -3.26 10.81
CA SER A 82 11.46 -2.83 10.36
C SER A 82 11.65 -3.18 8.88
N LYS A 83 11.83 -2.16 8.04
CA LYS A 83 12.16 -2.33 6.62
C LYS A 83 13.38 -3.21 6.40
N LYS A 84 14.40 -3.08 7.26
CA LYS A 84 15.64 -3.86 7.16
C LYS A 84 15.40 -5.34 7.43
N GLU A 85 14.63 -5.66 8.47
CA GLU A 85 14.31 -7.05 8.82
C GLU A 85 13.37 -7.68 7.80
N PHE A 86 12.43 -6.91 7.26
CA PHE A 86 11.58 -7.37 6.16
C PHE A 86 12.40 -7.72 4.91
N LEU A 87 13.27 -6.80 4.45
CA LEU A 87 14.11 -7.05 3.28
C LEU A 87 15.02 -8.27 3.48
N ALA A 88 15.67 -8.39 4.65
CA ALA A 88 16.53 -9.55 4.95
C ALA A 88 15.76 -10.88 4.90
N ARG A 89 14.50 -10.92 5.39
CA ARG A 89 13.64 -12.11 5.31
C ARG A 89 13.26 -12.43 3.87
N VAL A 90 12.87 -11.43 3.08
CA VAL A 90 12.47 -11.63 1.68
C VAL A 90 13.67 -12.07 0.83
N GLU A 91 14.83 -11.44 1.00
CA GLU A 91 16.07 -11.85 0.32
C GLU A 91 16.52 -13.25 0.74
N ALA A 92 16.37 -13.63 2.01
CA ALA A 92 16.68 -14.98 2.46
C ALA A 92 15.73 -16.03 1.84
N ALA A 93 14.43 -15.71 1.74
CA ALA A 93 13.45 -16.58 1.11
C ALA A 93 13.70 -16.75 -0.40
N ASP A 94 14.07 -15.67 -1.08
CA ASP A 94 14.39 -15.67 -2.52
C ASP A 94 15.67 -16.47 -2.82
N ASN A 95 16.73 -16.29 -2.02
CA ASN A 95 17.95 -17.09 -2.13
C ASN A 95 17.71 -18.59 -1.87
N PHE A 96 16.77 -18.94 -0.99
CA PHE A 96 16.41 -20.33 -0.73
C PHE A 96 15.64 -20.97 -1.88
N ALA A 97 14.83 -20.20 -2.62
CA ALA A 97 14.10 -20.70 -3.79
C ALA A 97 15.01 -20.97 -5.00
N HIS A 98 16.21 -20.39 -5.01
CA HIS A 98 17.21 -20.53 -6.09
C HIS A 98 18.40 -21.45 -5.73
N SER A 99 18.37 -22.16 -4.60
CA SER A 99 19.40 -23.13 -4.17
C SER A 99 19.07 -24.58 -4.52
#